data_AF-A0AA45HHX9-F1
#
_entry.id   AF-A0AA45HHX9-F1
#
_cell.length_a   1.000
_cell.length_b   1.000
_cell.length_c   1.000
_cell.angle_alpha   90.00
_cell.angle_beta   90.00
_cell.angle_gamma   90.00
#
_symmetry.space_group_name_H-M   'P 1'
#
loop_
_entity.id
_entity.type
_entity.pdbx_description
1 polymer ?
#
loop_
_entity_poly.entity_id
_entity_poly.type
_entity_poly.pdbx_seq_one_letter_code
_entity_poly.pdbx_strand_id
1 'polypeptide(L)'
;MFENEIFDLIEKRKSTRKYLQKPLKKDDTINIEKILEGIPNITPFKSLNWNYSNSNFSTGKIFSKCNLEDYVSYGFYGEIIILSLTKYGYDTLWNATKKEENSPATLFFGKSENKNPKILNFFLKSQKRKSINEIAKIKSIQTPQIMKIIEAGRWAPSAVNKQPWYFEVYTPDEINIKFNKNNIRNINYIDLGIVISHIYLASIYFYPNSKIKSIDEKSYKIILK
;
A
#
# COMPACT_ATOMS: atom_id res chain seq x y z
N MET A 1 -6.80 12.58 -5.56
CA MET A 1 -7.13 11.14 -5.69
C MET A 1 -7.89 10.61 -4.47
N PHE A 2 -7.40 10.82 -3.25
CA PHE A 2 -8.02 10.28 -2.02
C PHE A 2 -8.59 11.32 -1.05
N GLU A 3 -8.44 12.63 -1.33
CA GLU A 3 -8.97 13.77 -0.57
C GLU A 3 -9.13 13.47 0.93
N ASN A 4 -10.37 13.42 1.41
CA ASN A 4 -10.70 13.29 2.82
C ASN A 4 -10.91 11.84 3.30
N GLU A 5 -10.67 10.85 2.44
CA GLU A 5 -11.05 9.46 2.66
C GLU A 5 -9.85 8.54 2.95
N ILE A 6 -8.61 9.05 2.93
CA ILE A 6 -7.42 8.19 2.99
C ILE A 6 -7.38 7.29 4.23
N PHE A 7 -7.72 7.82 5.41
CA PHE A 7 -7.73 7.04 6.66
C PHE A 7 -8.81 5.96 6.63
N ASP A 8 -10.01 6.30 6.16
CA ASP A 8 -11.11 5.35 5.97
C ASP A 8 -10.73 4.25 4.99
N LEU A 9 -10.06 4.58 3.89
CA LEU A 9 -9.62 3.60 2.89
C LEU A 9 -8.56 2.65 3.46
N ILE A 10 -7.60 3.17 4.21
CA ILE A 10 -6.58 2.36 4.89
C ILE A 10 -7.22 1.37 5.88
N GLU A 11 -8.22 1.83 6.64
CA GLU A 11 -8.96 1.00 7.60
C GLU A 11 -9.85 -0.04 6.90
N LYS A 12 -10.57 0.36 5.85
CA LYS A 12 -11.45 -0.50 5.06
C LYS A 12 -10.68 -1.57 4.30
N ARG A 13 -9.48 -1.25 3.79
CA ARG A 13 -8.66 -2.17 3.00
C ARG A 13 -8.26 -3.39 3.82
N LYS A 14 -8.58 -4.58 3.32
CA LYS A 14 -8.25 -5.87 3.96
C LYS A 14 -7.86 -6.89 2.89
N SER A 15 -6.98 -7.82 3.24
CA SER A 15 -6.54 -8.88 2.33
C SER A 15 -7.64 -9.93 2.19
N THR A 16 -8.34 -9.92 1.05
CA THR A 16 -9.43 -10.85 0.75
C THR A 16 -8.91 -12.04 -0.05
N ARG A 17 -9.30 -13.26 0.34
CA ARG A 17 -8.82 -14.50 -0.26
C ARG A 17 -9.94 -15.41 -0.78
N LYS A 18 -11.18 -14.97 -0.63
CA LYS A 18 -12.39 -15.63 -1.13
C LYS A 18 -13.24 -14.59 -1.84
N TYR A 19 -13.48 -14.80 -3.12
CA TYR A 19 -14.14 -13.86 -4.01
C TYR A 19 -15.31 -14.54 -4.67
N LEU A 20 -16.36 -13.78 -4.96
CA LEU A 20 -17.44 -14.20 -5.83
C LEU A 20 -16.86 -14.46 -7.22
N GLN A 21 -17.05 -15.68 -7.72
CA GLN A 21 -16.59 -16.07 -9.05
C GLN A 21 -17.43 -15.39 -10.13
N LYS A 22 -16.95 -14.25 -10.62
CA LYS A 22 -17.59 -13.47 -11.70
C LYS A 22 -16.48 -12.82 -12.55
N PRO A 23 -16.56 -12.87 -13.89
CA PRO A 23 -15.60 -12.19 -14.75
C PRO A 23 -15.75 -10.67 -14.68
N LEU A 24 -14.76 -9.95 -15.19
CA LEU A 24 -14.84 -8.49 -15.40
C LEU A 24 -16.00 -8.15 -16.32
N LYS A 25 -16.83 -7.21 -15.87
CA LYS A 25 -17.87 -6.58 -16.70
C LYS A 25 -17.36 -5.27 -17.27
N LYS A 26 -18.07 -4.72 -18.25
CA LYS A 26 -17.77 -3.43 -18.88
C LYS A 26 -17.62 -2.29 -17.85
N ASP A 27 -18.45 -2.26 -16.81
CA ASP A 27 -18.33 -1.24 -15.76
C ASP A 27 -17.06 -1.42 -14.91
N ASP A 28 -16.61 -2.66 -14.71
CA ASP A 28 -15.36 -2.93 -14.01
C ASP A 28 -14.16 -2.44 -14.82
N THR A 29 -14.15 -2.68 -16.14
CA THR A 29 -13.05 -2.24 -17.02
C THR A 29 -12.95 -0.71 -17.06
N ILE A 30 -14.08 0.00 -17.16
CA ILE A 30 -14.12 1.47 -17.11
C ILE A 30 -13.51 2.00 -15.80
N ASN A 31 -13.88 1.40 -14.66
CA ASN A 31 -13.34 1.80 -13.37
C ASN A 31 -11.83 1.54 -13.27
N ILE A 32 -11.35 0.39 -13.76
CA ILE A 32 -9.92 0.04 -13.72
C ILE A 32 -9.12 0.98 -14.62
N GLU A 33 -9.58 1.23 -15.84
CA GLU A 33 -8.93 2.16 -16.78
C GLU A 33 -8.79 3.55 -16.16
N LYS A 34 -9.88 4.08 -15.58
CA LYS A 34 -9.85 5.35 -14.85
C LYS A 34 -8.87 5.35 -13.67
N ILE A 35 -8.71 4.24 -12.96
CA ILE A 35 -7.71 4.11 -11.88
C ILE A 35 -6.30 4.18 -12.45
N LEU A 36 -6.01 3.41 -13.51
CA LEU A 36 -4.67 3.30 -14.10
C LEU A 36 -4.24 4.60 -14.77
N GLU A 37 -5.14 5.27 -15.49
CA GLU A 37 -4.92 6.61 -16.07
C GLU A 37 -4.71 7.69 -15.00
N GLY A 38 -5.35 7.52 -13.85
CA GLY A 38 -5.29 8.46 -12.73
C GLY A 38 -4.06 8.29 -11.82
N ILE A 39 -3.13 7.38 -12.13
CA ILE A 39 -1.93 7.17 -11.32
C ILE A 39 -1.03 8.41 -11.45
N PRO A 40 -0.73 9.12 -10.34
CA PRO A 40 0.13 10.29 -10.40
C PRO A 40 1.58 9.88 -10.66
N ASN A 41 2.35 10.71 -11.37
CA ASN A 41 3.80 10.54 -11.45
C ASN A 41 4.46 11.22 -10.25
N ILE A 42 5.12 10.43 -9.39
CA ILE A 42 5.68 10.90 -8.12
C ILE A 42 7.18 10.54 -8.07
N THR A 43 8.02 11.56 -8.08
CA THR A 43 9.47 11.41 -7.81
C THR A 43 9.70 10.92 -6.37
N PRO A 44 10.61 9.96 -6.13
CA PRO A 44 11.62 9.41 -7.05
C PRO A 44 11.19 8.13 -7.79
N PHE A 45 9.91 7.77 -7.78
CA PHE A 45 9.45 6.48 -8.27
C PHE A 45 9.24 6.48 -9.78
N LYS A 46 9.83 5.49 -10.43
CA LYS A 46 9.67 5.22 -11.86
C LYS A 46 8.24 4.78 -12.17
N SER A 47 7.60 5.45 -13.13
CA SER A 47 6.29 5.03 -13.63
C SER A 47 6.36 3.62 -14.24
N LEU A 48 5.30 2.84 -14.05
CA LEU A 48 5.23 1.45 -14.49
C LEU A 48 4.03 1.23 -15.42
N ASN A 49 4.18 0.31 -16.37
CA ASN A 49 3.13 -0.04 -17.32
C ASN A 49 2.21 -1.10 -16.73
N TRP A 50 1.21 -0.65 -15.97
CA TRP A 50 0.23 -1.51 -15.34
C TRP A 50 -0.75 -2.09 -16.36
N ASN A 51 -0.97 -3.40 -16.27
CA ASN A 51 -1.88 -4.18 -17.09
C ASN A 51 -2.94 -4.83 -16.19
N TYR A 52 -4.09 -5.15 -16.77
CA TYR A 52 -5.16 -5.86 -16.06
C TYR A 52 -5.75 -6.98 -16.92
N SER A 53 -6.31 -8.00 -16.29
CA SER A 53 -7.04 -9.08 -16.96
C SER A 53 -7.98 -9.82 -16.00
N ASN A 54 -8.81 -10.70 -16.56
CA ASN A 54 -9.62 -11.63 -15.77
C ASN A 54 -8.75 -12.56 -14.93
N SER A 55 -9.32 -13.05 -13.84
CA SER A 55 -8.68 -14.00 -12.93
C SER A 55 -9.60 -15.20 -12.69
N ASN A 56 -9.05 -16.40 -12.60
CA ASN A 56 -9.80 -17.59 -12.17
C ASN A 56 -9.88 -17.70 -10.64
N PHE A 57 -9.21 -16.80 -9.92
CA PHE A 57 -9.14 -16.75 -8.46
C PHE A 57 -10.00 -15.62 -7.85
N SER A 58 -10.24 -14.56 -8.61
CA SER A 58 -10.93 -13.33 -8.19
C SER A 58 -11.65 -12.75 -9.42
N THR A 59 -12.27 -11.57 -9.32
CA THR A 59 -12.88 -10.93 -10.50
C THR A 59 -11.82 -10.55 -11.53
N GLY A 60 -10.76 -9.89 -11.08
CA GLY A 60 -9.65 -9.51 -11.94
C GLY A 60 -8.32 -9.45 -11.22
N LYS A 61 -7.27 -9.22 -11.99
CA LYS A 61 -5.90 -9.05 -11.54
C LYS A 61 -5.24 -7.85 -12.23
N ILE A 62 -4.42 -7.12 -11.49
CA ILE A 62 -3.57 -6.03 -12.00
C ILE A 62 -2.11 -6.37 -11.71
N PHE A 63 -1.22 -6.08 -12.66
CA PHE A 63 0.20 -6.38 -12.56
C PHE A 63 1.01 -5.47 -13.49
N SER A 64 2.32 -5.38 -13.28
CA SER A 64 3.26 -4.73 -14.20
C SER A 64 4.51 -5.58 -14.31
N LYS A 65 5.14 -5.60 -15.48
CA LYS A 65 6.48 -6.16 -15.61
C LYS A 65 7.49 -5.15 -15.06
N CYS A 66 8.47 -5.58 -14.28
CA CYS A 66 9.54 -4.70 -13.80
C CYS A 66 10.77 -5.49 -13.30
N ASN A 67 11.89 -4.78 -13.19
CA ASN A 67 13.14 -5.33 -12.62
C ASN A 67 13.20 -5.12 -11.10
N LEU A 68 14.18 -5.72 -10.44
CA LEU A 68 14.37 -5.62 -8.98
C LEU A 68 14.50 -4.17 -8.48
N GLU A 69 15.23 -3.34 -9.21
CA GLU A 69 15.42 -1.90 -8.93
C GLU A 69 14.09 -1.12 -8.86
N ASP A 70 13.06 -1.62 -9.54
CA ASP A 70 11.75 -0.98 -9.62
C ASP A 70 10.79 -1.46 -8.52
N TYR A 71 11.19 -2.39 -7.64
CA TYR A 71 10.26 -3.01 -6.68
C TYR A 71 9.68 -2.02 -5.67
N VAL A 72 10.43 -0.98 -5.30
CA VAL A 72 9.89 0.09 -4.44
C VAL A 72 8.81 0.88 -5.19
N SER A 73 9.06 1.25 -6.45
CA SER A 73 8.06 1.90 -7.31
C SER A 73 6.82 1.01 -7.49
N TYR A 74 7.02 -0.30 -7.66
CA TYR A 74 5.96 -1.29 -7.77
C TYR A 74 5.09 -1.31 -6.51
N GLY A 75 5.71 -1.39 -5.32
CA GLY A 75 4.99 -1.34 -4.05
C GLY A 75 4.24 -0.03 -3.86
N PHE A 76 4.87 1.09 -4.20
CA PHE A 76 4.31 2.43 -4.03
C PHE A 76 3.06 2.65 -4.89
N TYR A 77 3.18 2.45 -6.20
CA TYR A 77 2.06 2.61 -7.13
C TYR A 77 1.04 1.48 -7.00
N GLY A 78 1.46 0.25 -6.71
CA GLY A 78 0.56 -0.86 -6.47
C GLY A 78 -0.38 -0.60 -5.29
N GLU A 79 0.11 0.06 -4.22
CA GLU A 79 -0.76 0.40 -3.09
C GLU A 79 -1.72 1.56 -3.41
N ILE A 80 -1.31 2.53 -4.24
CA ILE A 80 -2.21 3.55 -4.78
C ILE A 80 -3.35 2.88 -5.56
N ILE A 81 -3.03 1.89 -6.40
CA ILE A 81 -4.04 1.12 -7.15
C ILE A 81 -4.96 0.35 -6.20
N ILE A 82 -4.41 -0.32 -5.18
CA ILE A 82 -5.18 -1.08 -4.18
C ILE A 82 -6.16 -0.20 -3.40
N LEU A 83 -5.71 0.97 -2.94
CA LEU A 83 -6.57 1.93 -2.23
C LEU A 83 -7.64 2.52 -3.16
N SER A 84 -7.30 2.73 -4.44
CA SER A 84 -8.27 3.16 -5.45
C SER A 84 -9.33 2.09 -5.71
N LEU A 85 -8.92 0.84 -5.92
CA LEU A 85 -9.85 -0.29 -6.03
C LEU A 85 -10.76 -0.39 -4.80
N THR A 86 -10.20 -0.18 -3.60
CA THR A 86 -10.98 -0.15 -2.36
C THR A 86 -12.01 0.99 -2.36
N LYS A 87 -11.65 2.17 -2.89
CA LYS A 87 -12.56 3.31 -3.06
C LYS A 87 -13.72 2.99 -4.02
N TYR A 88 -13.46 2.26 -5.11
CA TYR A 88 -14.50 1.73 -6.00
C TYR A 88 -15.26 0.51 -5.41
N GLY A 89 -14.99 0.17 -4.15
CA GLY A 89 -15.70 -0.86 -3.41
C GLY A 89 -15.24 -2.29 -3.71
N TYR A 90 -14.07 -2.48 -4.32
CA TYR A 90 -13.49 -3.81 -4.50
C TYR A 90 -12.73 -4.24 -3.23
N ASP A 91 -12.87 -5.51 -2.89
CA ASP A 91 -11.99 -6.20 -1.97
C ASP A 91 -10.69 -6.58 -2.71
N THR A 92 -9.54 -6.58 -2.02
CA THR A 92 -8.24 -6.65 -2.68
C THR A 92 -7.23 -7.60 -2.01
N LEU A 93 -6.20 -8.01 -2.74
CA LEU A 93 -5.12 -8.86 -2.25
C LEU A 93 -3.81 -8.65 -3.01
N TRP A 94 -2.75 -8.33 -2.27
CA TRP A 94 -1.37 -8.53 -2.70
C TRP A 94 -1.00 -10.00 -2.67
N ASN A 95 -0.47 -10.53 -3.78
CA ASN A 95 -0.03 -11.91 -3.87
C ASN A 95 1.30 -12.05 -4.63
N ALA A 96 2.36 -12.48 -3.94
CA ALA A 96 3.68 -12.70 -4.53
C ALA A 96 3.93 -14.15 -4.97
N THR A 97 2.99 -15.08 -4.76
CA THR A 97 3.11 -16.48 -5.18
C THR A 97 2.41 -16.75 -6.51
N LYS A 98 1.20 -16.22 -6.68
CA LYS A 98 0.45 -16.27 -7.96
C LYS A 98 0.73 -15.02 -8.78
N LYS A 99 1.97 -14.90 -9.26
CA LYS A 99 2.46 -13.74 -10.01
C LYS A 99 2.46 -13.99 -11.51
N GLU A 100 2.21 -12.94 -12.29
CA GLU A 100 2.44 -12.99 -13.74
C GLU A 100 3.93 -13.03 -14.08
N GLU A 101 4.25 -13.46 -15.29
CA GLU A 101 5.62 -13.49 -15.79
C GLU A 101 6.27 -12.10 -15.71
N ASN A 102 7.48 -12.05 -15.13
CA ASN A 102 8.25 -10.82 -14.90
C ASN A 102 7.55 -9.74 -14.05
N SER A 103 6.47 -10.10 -13.34
CA SER A 103 5.85 -9.27 -12.31
C SER A 103 6.26 -9.80 -10.92
N PRO A 104 6.65 -8.94 -9.97
CA PRO A 104 7.09 -9.40 -8.66
C PRO A 104 5.94 -9.82 -7.74
N ALA A 105 4.73 -9.33 -8.01
CA ALA A 105 3.49 -9.70 -7.34
C ALA A 105 2.30 -9.52 -8.31
N THR A 106 1.11 -9.89 -7.84
CA THR A 106 -0.16 -9.61 -8.53
C THR A 106 -1.12 -8.98 -7.53
N LEU A 107 -1.85 -7.96 -7.99
CA LEU A 107 -2.91 -7.29 -7.25
C LEU A 107 -4.25 -7.90 -7.67
N PHE A 108 -4.77 -8.83 -6.87
CA PHE A 108 -6.10 -9.40 -7.12
C PHE A 108 -7.19 -8.49 -6.54
N PHE A 109 -8.32 -8.42 -7.23
CA PHE A 109 -9.48 -7.67 -6.78
C PHE A 109 -10.80 -8.35 -7.19
N GLY A 110 -11.87 -8.00 -6.48
CA GLY A 110 -13.22 -8.48 -6.75
C GLY A 110 -14.17 -8.19 -5.58
N LYS A 111 -15.33 -8.84 -5.55
CA LYS A 111 -16.26 -8.78 -4.41
C LYS A 111 -16.10 -10.04 -3.54
N SER A 112 -16.00 -9.90 -2.22
CA SER A 112 -15.89 -11.03 -1.30
C SER A 112 -17.15 -11.92 -1.25
N GLU A 113 -16.96 -13.23 -1.10
CA GLU A 113 -18.03 -14.19 -0.78
C GLU A 113 -18.42 -14.07 0.71
N ASN A 114 -19.55 -13.43 1.01
CA ASN A 114 -20.20 -13.31 2.32
C ASN A 114 -19.39 -12.70 3.48
N LYS A 115 -19.84 -11.54 3.99
CA LYS A 115 -19.44 -10.99 5.30
C LYS A 115 -20.40 -11.49 6.39
N ASN A 116 -20.12 -12.63 7.01
CA ASN A 116 -20.79 -12.99 8.25
C ASN A 116 -20.22 -12.10 9.38
N PRO A 117 -21.01 -11.27 10.10
CA PRO A 117 -20.49 -10.30 11.07
C PRO A 117 -19.75 -10.94 12.25
N LYS A 118 -20.07 -12.18 12.62
CA LYS A 118 -19.34 -12.96 13.65
C LYS A 118 -17.93 -13.36 13.21
N ILE A 119 -17.74 -13.58 11.91
CA ILE A 119 -16.43 -13.88 11.30
C ILE A 119 -15.60 -12.59 11.22
N LEU A 120 -16.23 -11.44 10.91
CA LEU A 120 -15.59 -10.13 10.89
C LEU A 120 -14.81 -9.81 12.20
N ASN A 121 -15.38 -10.13 13.37
CA ASN A 121 -14.73 -9.94 14.67
C ASN A 121 -13.54 -10.88 14.95
N PHE A 122 -13.54 -12.10 14.41
CA PHE A 122 -12.40 -13.02 14.52
C PHE A 122 -11.26 -12.61 13.56
N PHE A 123 -11.59 -12.11 12.37
CA PHE A 123 -10.62 -11.58 11.41
C PHE A 123 -10.00 -10.25 11.85
N LEU A 124 -10.72 -9.42 12.62
CA LEU A 124 -10.13 -8.24 13.28
C LEU A 124 -8.97 -8.62 14.23
N LYS A 125 -9.02 -9.79 14.90
CA LYS A 125 -7.89 -10.31 15.71
C LYS A 125 -6.68 -10.77 14.88
N SER A 126 -6.84 -11.01 13.58
CA SER A 126 -5.75 -11.48 12.68
C SER A 126 -4.86 -10.36 12.14
N GLN A 127 -5.22 -9.09 12.37
CA GLN A 127 -4.39 -7.93 12.04
C GLN A 127 -3.49 -7.54 13.23
N LYS A 128 -2.75 -8.50 13.79
CA LYS A 128 -1.71 -8.17 14.78
C LYS A 128 -0.63 -7.34 14.09
N ARG A 129 -0.70 -6.03 14.24
CA ARG A 129 0.36 -5.10 13.87
C ARG A 129 1.26 -4.90 15.07
N LYS A 130 2.55 -4.66 14.82
CA LYS A 130 3.48 -4.25 15.87
C LYS A 130 2.99 -2.94 16.48
N SER A 131 3.32 -2.70 17.74
CA SER A 131 3.10 -1.39 18.36
C SER A 131 3.95 -0.32 17.69
N ILE A 132 3.56 0.95 17.81
CA ILE A 132 4.34 2.07 17.27
C ILE A 132 5.78 2.04 17.80
N ASN A 133 5.98 1.77 19.09
CA ASN A 133 7.31 1.75 19.72
C ASN A 133 8.24 0.67 19.14
N GLU A 134 7.70 -0.42 18.59
CA GLU A 134 8.50 -1.46 17.93
C GLU A 134 8.96 -1.07 16.51
N ILE A 135 8.28 -0.11 15.88
CA ILE A 135 8.52 0.27 14.48
C ILE A 135 8.83 1.74 14.28
N ALA A 136 8.90 2.54 15.35
CA ALA A 136 9.14 3.96 15.26
C ALA A 136 10.01 4.46 16.42
N LYS A 137 10.87 5.42 16.11
CA LYS A 137 11.57 6.27 17.06
C LYS A 137 11.13 7.71 16.86
N ILE A 138 10.39 8.25 17.82
CA ILE A 138 9.88 9.62 17.76
C ILE A 138 10.59 10.42 18.85
N LYS A 139 11.50 11.31 18.44
CA LYS A 139 12.26 12.18 19.35
C LYS A 139 11.75 13.62 19.36
N SER A 140 11.05 14.05 18.31
CA SER A 140 10.48 15.39 18.20
C SER A 140 9.20 15.54 19.03
N ILE A 141 8.66 16.76 19.06
CA ILE A 141 7.31 17.03 19.57
C ILE A 141 6.33 16.13 18.81
N GLN A 142 5.57 15.34 19.56
CA GLN A 142 4.50 14.50 19.03
C GLN A 142 3.30 15.39 18.73
N THR A 143 3.05 15.66 17.45
CA THR A 143 1.79 16.28 17.04
C THR A 143 0.75 15.21 16.72
N PRO A 144 -0.55 15.46 16.94
CA PRO A 144 -1.60 14.52 16.54
C PRO A 144 -1.55 14.13 15.06
N GLN A 145 -1.13 15.04 14.19
CA GLN A 145 -0.98 14.81 12.74
C GLN A 145 0.13 13.80 12.46
N ILE A 146 1.33 13.98 13.03
CA ILE A 146 2.45 13.05 12.85
C ILE A 146 2.04 11.67 13.35
N MET A 147 1.38 11.58 14.52
CA MET A 147 0.94 10.29 15.05
C MET A 147 -0.06 9.59 14.12
N LYS A 148 -1.00 10.32 13.52
CA LYS A 148 -1.92 9.76 12.51
C LYS A 148 -1.19 9.30 11.25
N ILE A 149 -0.17 10.03 10.80
CA ILE A 149 0.64 9.63 9.64
C ILE A 149 1.40 8.33 9.94
N ILE A 150 2.08 8.24 11.10
CA ILE A 150 2.80 7.03 11.51
C ILE A 150 1.84 5.84 11.67
N GLU A 151 0.65 6.08 12.23
CA GLU A 151 -0.38 5.06 12.36
C GLU A 151 -0.87 4.55 10.99
N ALA A 152 -1.04 5.43 10.01
CA ALA A 152 -1.37 5.04 8.63
C ALA A 152 -0.31 4.09 8.04
N GLY A 153 0.98 4.38 8.25
CA GLY A 153 2.07 3.50 7.83
C GLY A 153 2.12 2.18 8.61
N ARG A 154 1.80 2.18 9.90
CA ARG A 154 1.69 0.96 10.71
C ARG A 154 0.64 -0.01 10.14
N TRP A 155 -0.45 0.52 9.60
CA TRP A 155 -1.53 -0.29 9.01
C TRP A 155 -1.23 -0.84 7.61
N ALA A 156 -0.16 -0.37 6.96
CA ALA A 156 0.28 -0.84 5.64
C ALA A 156 0.36 -2.39 5.57
N PRO A 157 -0.07 -3.02 4.46
CA PRO A 157 0.12 -4.45 4.28
C PRO A 157 1.61 -4.79 4.10
N SER A 158 1.99 -6.02 4.43
CA SER A 158 3.32 -6.56 4.13
C SER A 158 3.29 -8.06 3.93
N ALA A 159 4.28 -8.58 3.22
CA ALA A 159 4.50 -10.00 3.02
C ALA A 159 4.52 -10.73 4.36
N VAL A 160 3.58 -11.66 4.53
CA VAL A 160 3.33 -12.42 5.76
C VAL A 160 3.28 -11.55 7.03
N ASN A 161 2.80 -10.31 6.90
CA ASN A 161 2.61 -9.33 7.98
C ASN A 161 3.90 -9.00 8.78
N LYS A 162 5.07 -9.11 8.14
CA LYS A 162 6.38 -8.91 8.79
C LYS A 162 6.63 -7.47 9.27
N GLN A 163 6.01 -6.49 8.63
CA GLN A 163 6.27 -5.05 8.84
C GLN A 163 7.78 -4.77 8.89
N PRO A 164 8.50 -4.96 7.75
CA PRO A 164 9.96 -4.87 7.69
C PRO A 164 10.50 -3.43 7.70
N TRP A 165 9.70 -2.44 8.08
CA TRP A 165 10.06 -1.02 8.12
C TRP A 165 10.28 -0.49 9.54
N TYR A 166 10.96 0.65 9.60
CA TYR A 166 11.17 1.46 10.78
C TYR A 166 11.03 2.94 10.43
N PHE A 167 10.39 3.71 11.32
CA PHE A 167 10.19 5.15 11.18
C PHE A 167 11.11 5.91 12.15
N GLU A 168 11.71 7.00 11.68
CA GLU A 168 12.43 7.92 12.56
C GLU A 168 11.95 9.35 12.34
N VAL A 169 11.45 9.96 13.41
CA VAL A 169 10.96 11.34 13.43
C VAL A 169 11.82 12.12 14.41
N TYR A 170 12.76 12.88 13.86
CA TYR A 170 13.71 13.70 14.63
C TYR A 170 13.30 15.15 14.69
N THR A 171 12.58 15.64 13.67
CA THR A 171 12.02 16.98 13.58
C THR A 171 10.54 16.87 13.22
N PRO A 172 9.71 17.91 13.47
CA PRO A 172 8.28 17.87 13.15
C PRO A 172 7.98 17.88 11.65
N ASP A 173 8.98 18.17 10.81
CA ASP A 173 8.79 18.40 9.37
C ASP A 173 9.31 17.24 8.51
N GLU A 174 9.81 16.17 9.13
CA GLU A 174 10.35 15.04 8.39
C GLU A 174 10.07 13.67 9.02
N ILE A 175 9.79 12.70 8.16
CA ILE A 175 9.64 11.29 8.53
C ILE A 175 10.61 10.48 7.69
N ASN A 176 11.59 9.85 8.35
CA ASN A 176 12.48 8.89 7.69
C ASN A 176 11.87 7.50 7.76
N ILE A 177 11.94 6.77 6.65
CA ILE A 177 11.41 5.41 6.49
C ILE A 177 12.56 4.53 6.00
N LYS A 178 12.86 3.45 6.70
CA LYS A 178 13.93 2.51 6.34
C LYS A 178 13.58 1.08 6.73
N PHE A 179 14.38 0.12 6.32
CA PHE A 179 14.23 -1.26 6.82
C PHE A 179 14.57 -1.38 8.31
N ASN A 180 13.87 -2.28 9.03
CA ASN A 180 14.14 -2.58 10.45
C ASN A 180 15.08 -3.78 10.67
N LYS A 181 15.62 -4.39 9.61
CA LYS A 181 16.48 -5.58 9.67
C LYS A 181 17.53 -5.56 8.56
N ASN A 182 18.65 -6.24 8.81
CA ASN A 182 19.75 -6.35 7.86
C ASN A 182 19.48 -7.38 6.74
N ASN A 183 18.76 -8.47 7.04
CA ASN A 183 18.43 -9.52 6.06
C ASN A 183 17.20 -9.12 5.22
N ILE A 184 17.42 -8.21 4.28
CA ILE A 184 16.41 -7.72 3.33
C ILE A 184 16.28 -8.72 2.20
N ARG A 185 15.07 -9.24 1.97
CA ARG A 185 14.76 -10.06 0.79
C ARG A 185 14.17 -9.15 -0.29
N ASN A 186 14.25 -9.56 -1.55
CA ASN A 186 13.70 -8.79 -2.69
C ASN A 186 12.26 -8.33 -2.45
N ILE A 187 11.39 -9.22 -1.93
CA ILE A 187 9.99 -8.89 -1.63
C ILE A 187 9.83 -7.72 -0.65
N ASN A 188 10.81 -7.48 0.22
CA ASN A 188 10.74 -6.40 1.19
C ASN A 188 10.88 -5.02 0.55
N TYR A 189 11.46 -4.89 -0.65
CA TYR A 189 11.42 -3.62 -1.39
C TYR A 189 10.00 -3.25 -1.82
N ILE A 190 9.15 -4.24 -2.15
CA ILE A 190 7.72 -3.99 -2.37
C ILE A 190 7.06 -3.53 -1.07
N ASP A 191 7.32 -4.21 0.05
CA ASP A 191 6.80 -3.82 1.36
C ASP A 191 7.20 -2.38 1.73
N LEU A 192 8.43 -1.96 1.38
CA LEU A 192 8.93 -0.60 1.57
C LEU A 192 8.15 0.42 0.73
N GLY A 193 7.93 0.12 -0.56
CA GLY A 193 7.10 0.97 -1.43
C GLY A 193 5.68 1.14 -0.90
N ILE A 194 5.06 0.05 -0.46
CA ILE A 194 3.70 0.05 0.12
C ILE A 194 3.64 0.98 1.34
N VAL A 195 4.56 0.84 2.29
CA VAL A 195 4.52 1.68 3.49
C VAL A 195 4.83 3.15 3.19
N ILE A 196 5.72 3.44 2.23
CA ILE A 196 5.96 4.82 1.78
C ILE A 196 4.69 5.41 1.18
N SER A 197 3.93 4.63 0.41
CA SER A 197 2.63 5.07 -0.14
C SER A 197 1.66 5.49 0.97
N HIS A 198 1.51 4.67 2.02
CA HIS A 198 0.68 5.00 3.17
C HIS A 198 1.11 6.29 3.87
N ILE A 199 2.42 6.40 4.21
CA ILE A 199 2.94 7.59 4.89
C ILE A 199 2.75 8.82 4.01
N TYR A 200 3.07 8.73 2.71
CA TYR A 200 2.96 9.85 1.78
C TYR A 200 1.53 10.32 1.61
N LEU A 201 0.59 9.41 1.35
CA LEU A 201 -0.83 9.75 1.17
C LEU A 201 -1.44 10.34 2.45
N ALA A 202 -1.06 9.83 3.63
CA ALA A 202 -1.46 10.44 4.90
C ALA A 202 -0.77 11.79 5.15
N SER A 203 0.47 11.97 4.65
CA SER A 203 1.20 13.24 4.78
C SER A 203 0.55 14.33 3.94
N ILE A 204 0.23 14.06 2.67
CA ILE A 204 -0.41 15.06 1.79
C ILE A 204 -1.84 15.42 2.22
N TYR A 205 -2.49 14.59 3.05
CA TYR A 205 -3.77 14.95 3.68
C TYR A 205 -3.60 16.13 4.65
N PHE A 206 -2.55 16.14 5.47
CA PHE A 206 -2.29 17.22 6.44
C PHE A 206 -1.40 18.33 5.89
N TYR A 207 -0.50 17.98 4.98
CA TYR A 207 0.59 18.79 4.46
C TYR A 207 0.64 18.64 2.93
N PRO A 208 -0.23 19.33 2.18
CA PRO A 208 -0.47 19.09 0.76
C PRO A 208 0.76 19.20 -0.14
N ASN A 209 1.81 19.91 0.29
CA ASN A 209 3.04 20.10 -0.48
C ASN A 209 4.15 19.12 -0.07
N SER A 210 3.81 18.07 0.69
CA SER A 210 4.77 17.05 1.12
C SER A 210 5.50 16.42 -0.07
N LYS A 211 6.78 16.14 0.11
CA LYS A 211 7.64 15.56 -0.93
C LYS A 211 8.37 14.33 -0.42
N ILE A 212 8.63 13.39 -1.33
CA ILE A 212 9.41 12.19 -1.07
C ILE A 212 10.83 12.43 -1.60
N LYS A 213 11.83 12.05 -0.82
CA LYS A 213 13.24 12.04 -1.23
C LYS A 213 13.82 10.65 -0.96
N SER A 214 14.43 10.05 -1.98
CA SER A 214 15.29 8.89 -1.79
C SER A 214 16.59 9.34 -1.10
N ILE A 215 16.97 8.65 -0.03
CA ILE A 215 18.25 8.88 0.65
C ILE A 215 19.27 7.88 0.11
N ASP A 216 18.86 6.61 0.04
CA ASP A 216 19.57 5.51 -0.60
C ASP A 216 18.55 4.44 -1.04
N GLU A 217 19.02 3.30 -1.55
CA GLU A 217 18.16 2.20 -2.02
C GLU A 217 17.24 1.61 -0.94
N LYS A 218 17.56 1.83 0.34
CA LYS A 218 16.95 1.19 1.51
C LYS A 218 16.22 2.18 2.42
N SER A 219 16.27 3.47 2.11
CA SER A 219 15.73 4.51 2.97
C SER A 219 15.23 5.73 2.21
N TYR A 220 14.12 6.26 2.69
CA TYR A 220 13.39 7.37 2.11
C TYR A 220 13.06 8.37 3.20
N LYS A 221 12.88 9.62 2.80
CA LYS A 221 12.44 10.71 3.67
C LYS A 221 11.20 11.34 3.07
N ILE A 222 10.19 11.59 3.90
CA ILE A 222 9.06 12.44 3.55
C ILE A 222 9.26 13.77 4.27
N ILE A 223 9.30 14.85 3.48
CA ILE A 223 9.39 16.23 3.96
C ILE A 223 7.96 16.77 4.00
N LEU A 224 7.48 17.15 5.17
CA LEU A 224 6.14 17.64 5.44
C LEU A 224 6.09 19.15 5.18
N LYS A 225 5.28 19.59 4.20
CA LYS A 225 5.15 20.99 3.78
C LYS A 225 3.73 21.34 3.35
#